data_AF-A0A948FMU7-F1
#
_entry.id   AF-A0A948FMU7-F1
#
_cell.length_a   1.000
_cell.length_b   1.000
_cell.length_c   1.000
_cell.angle_alpha   90.00
_cell.angle_beta   90.00
_cell.angle_gamma   90.00
#
_symmetry.space_group_name_H-M   'P 1'
#
loop_
_entity.id
_entity.type
_entity.pdbx_description
1 polymer ?
#
loop_
_entity_poly.entity_id
_entity_poly.type
_entity_poly.pdbx_seq_one_letter_code
_entity_poly.pdbx_strand_id
1 'polypeptide(L)'
;MISIKIQLPLFGHYLKYTESLDEMMMKLQQHGIFMKADKLDTNNGIIYQISCNDYELLEVFAKWYERVEKFGKITKSDFTQEMKKNLLAFVLEDKQIPDEGKNEVIGSL
;
A
#
# COMPACT_ATOMS: atom_id res chain seq x y z
N MET A 1 1.10 -23.25 12.01
CA MET A 1 1.15 -23.07 10.55
C MET A 1 -0.28 -22.79 10.11
N ILE A 2 -0.61 -21.51 9.96
CA ILE A 2 -1.94 -21.07 9.57
C ILE A 2 -1.90 -20.97 8.04
N SER A 3 -2.87 -21.60 7.37
CA SER A 3 -2.99 -21.50 5.92
C SER A 3 -4.45 -21.23 5.63
N ILE A 4 -4.72 -20.22 4.81
CA ILE A 4 -6.08 -19.89 4.40
C ILE A 4 -6.36 -20.72 3.16
N LYS A 5 -7.29 -21.67 3.29
CA LYS A 5 -7.79 -22.47 2.18
C LYS A 5 -9.20 -21.99 1.83
N ILE A 6 -9.33 -21.33 0.68
CA ILE A 6 -10.63 -20.89 0.17
C ILE A 6 -11.07 -21.87 -0.92
N GLN A 7 -12.30 -22.37 -0.81
CA GLN A 7 -12.95 -23.20 -1.82
C GLN A 7 -14.05 -22.39 -2.49
N LEU A 8 -13.94 -22.18 -3.79
CA LEU A 8 -14.95 -21.49 -4.60
C LEU A 8 -15.68 -22.51 -5.49
N PRO A 9 -16.88 -22.96 -5.12
CA PRO A 9 -17.68 -23.84 -5.97
C PRO A 9 -18.34 -23.03 -7.09
N LEU A 10 -18.01 -23.37 -8.35
CA LEU A 10 -18.49 -22.61 -9.52
C LEU A 10 -19.75 -23.19 -10.18
N PHE A 11 -20.34 -24.26 -9.63
CA PHE A 11 -21.63 -24.86 -10.04
C PHE A 11 -21.96 -24.76 -11.54
N GLY A 12 -21.12 -25.35 -12.40
CA GLY A 12 -21.34 -25.39 -13.86
C GLY A 12 -21.01 -24.10 -14.63
N HIS A 13 -20.75 -22.98 -13.95
CA HIS A 13 -20.31 -21.71 -14.57
C HIS A 13 -18.79 -21.57 -14.67
N TYR A 14 -18.04 -22.66 -14.49
CA TYR A 14 -16.59 -22.60 -14.39
C TYR A 14 -15.92 -21.98 -15.62
N LEU A 15 -16.35 -22.33 -16.84
CA LEU A 15 -15.78 -21.78 -18.07
C LEU A 15 -15.91 -20.27 -18.16
N LYS A 16 -17.00 -19.71 -17.62
CA LYS A 16 -17.28 -18.27 -17.68
C LYS A 16 -16.43 -17.46 -16.70
N TYR A 17 -16.06 -18.05 -15.56
CA TYR A 17 -15.34 -17.35 -14.50
C TYR A 17 -13.85 -17.72 -14.42
N THR A 18 -13.42 -18.73 -15.18
CA THR A 18 -12.02 -19.17 -15.20
C THR A 18 -11.10 -18.05 -15.67
N GLU A 19 -11.42 -17.38 -16.77
CA GLU A 19 -10.62 -16.27 -17.29
C GLU A 19 -10.55 -15.10 -16.30
N SER A 20 -11.68 -14.73 -15.70
CA SER A 20 -11.72 -13.64 -14.70
C SER A 20 -10.95 -13.99 -13.41
N LEU A 21 -11.00 -15.25 -12.97
CA LEU A 21 -10.21 -15.72 -11.83
C LEU A 21 -8.72 -15.73 -12.16
N ASP A 22 -8.33 -16.23 -13.33
CA ASP A 22 -6.93 -16.26 -13.76
C ASP A 22 -6.37 -14.83 -13.89
N GLU A 23 -7.14 -13.89 -14.44
CA GLU A 23 -6.79 -12.45 -14.47
C GLU A 23 -6.63 -11.86 -13.06
N MET A 24 -7.54 -12.19 -12.14
CA MET A 24 -7.48 -11.71 -10.76
C MET A 24 -6.24 -12.26 -10.06
N MET A 25 -5.91 -13.54 -10.26
CA MET A 25 -4.71 -14.18 -9.72
C MET A 25 -3.44 -13.50 -10.25
N MET A 26 -3.39 -13.20 -11.55
CA MET A 26 -2.29 -12.44 -12.16
C MET A 26 -2.14 -11.04 -11.54
N LYS A 27 -3.25 -10.31 -11.36
CA LYS A 27 -3.22 -8.99 -10.71
C LYS A 27 -2.69 -9.09 -9.29
N LEU A 28 -3.07 -10.12 -8.54
CA LEU A 28 -2.61 -10.31 -7.16
C LEU A 28 -1.11 -10.63 -7.12
N GLN A 29 -0.61 -11.45 -8.03
CA GLN A 29 0.84 -11.71 -8.17
C GLN A 29 1.62 -10.44 -8.52
N GLN A 30 1.10 -9.58 -9.41
CA GLN A 30 1.73 -8.29 -9.73
C GLN A 30 1.83 -7.36 -8.50
N HIS A 31 0.94 -7.51 -7.52
CA HIS A 31 0.99 -6.78 -6.25
C HIS A 31 1.83 -7.49 -5.18
N GLY A 32 2.57 -8.54 -5.55
CA GLY A 32 3.43 -9.31 -4.65
C GLY A 32 2.67 -10.29 -3.76
N ILE A 33 1.40 -10.57 -4.05
CA ILE A 33 0.59 -11.56 -3.34
C ILE A 33 0.66 -12.87 -4.12
N PHE A 34 1.47 -13.80 -3.61
CA PHE A 34 1.61 -15.12 -4.21
C PHE A 34 0.55 -16.04 -3.62
N MET A 35 -0.34 -16.52 -4.50
CA MET A 35 -1.37 -17.47 -4.13
C MET A 35 -1.29 -18.65 -5.07
N LYS A 36 -1.28 -19.86 -4.51
CA LYS A 36 -1.39 -21.09 -5.27
C LYS A 36 -2.86 -21.40 -5.49
N ALA A 37 -3.28 -21.38 -6.75
CA ALA A 37 -4.60 -21.84 -7.17
C ALA A 37 -4.50 -23.25 -7.76
N ASP A 38 -5.07 -24.23 -7.09
CA ASP A 38 -5.23 -25.59 -7.62
C ASP A 38 -6.69 -25.78 -8.07
N LYS A 39 -6.89 -26.38 -9.25
CA LYS A 39 -8.23 -26.77 -9.75
C LYS A 39 -8.47 -28.22 -9.35
N LEU A 40 -9.48 -28.47 -8.52
CA LEU A 40 -9.89 -29.81 -8.13
C LEU A 40 -11.14 -30.19 -8.89
N ASP A 41 -11.04 -31.25 -9.69
CA ASP A 41 -12.19 -31.82 -10.37
C ASP A 41 -12.98 -32.69 -9.38
N THR A 42 -14.27 -32.38 -9.19
CA THR A 42 -15.14 -33.10 -8.27
C THR A 42 -16.41 -33.55 -8.99
N ASN A 43 -17.14 -34.50 -8.42
CA ASN A 43 -18.42 -34.97 -8.97
C ASN A 43 -19.47 -33.84 -9.15
N ASN A 44 -19.26 -32.67 -8.54
CA ASN A 44 -20.14 -31.50 -8.60
C ASN A 44 -19.54 -30.32 -9.40
N GLY A 45 -18.44 -30.55 -10.14
CA GLY A 45 -17.74 -29.55 -10.94
C GLY A 45 -16.37 -29.15 -10.38
N ILE A 46 -15.80 -28.06 -10.91
CA ILE A 46 -14.46 -27.59 -10.56
C ILE A 46 -14.50 -26.72 -9.30
N ILE A 47 -13.67 -27.07 -8.31
CA ILE A 47 -13.40 -26.23 -7.14
C ILE A 47 -12.04 -25.57 -7.32
N TYR A 48 -12.01 -24.24 -7.17
CA TYR A 48 -10.75 -23.50 -7.06
C TYR A 48 -10.31 -23.52 -5.61
N GLN A 49 -9.11 -24.06 -5.36
CA GLN A 49 -8.46 -24.04 -4.07
C GLN A 49 -7.35 -23.00 -4.09
N ILE A 50 -7.52 -21.92 -3.34
CA ILE A 50 -6.51 -20.87 -3.19
C ILE A 50 -5.82 -21.07 -1.85
N SER A 51 -4.48 -21.06 -1.85
CA SER A 51 -3.66 -21.14 -0.64
C SER A 51 -2.50 -20.14 -0.67
N CYS A 52 -2.20 -19.56 0.49
CA CYS A 52 -1.08 -18.65 0.74
C CYS A 52 -0.45 -19.05 2.06
N ASN A 53 0.88 -19.04 2.15
CA ASN A 53 1.59 -19.41 3.36
C ASN A 53 1.80 -18.20 4.31
N ASP A 54 2.03 -18.46 5.60
CA ASP A 54 2.21 -17.42 6.63
C ASP A 54 3.32 -16.41 6.26
N TYR A 55 4.39 -16.88 5.63
CA TYR A 55 5.55 -16.06 5.27
C TYR A 55 5.22 -15.10 4.12
N GLU A 56 4.51 -15.56 3.08
CA GLU A 56 4.04 -14.75 1.96
C GLU A 56 3.08 -13.66 2.44
N LEU A 57 2.18 -14.00 3.36
CA LEU A 57 1.27 -13.03 3.98
C LEU A 57 2.04 -11.95 4.76
N LEU A 58 3.05 -12.36 5.54
CA LEU A 58 3.91 -11.45 6.30
C LEU A 58 4.75 -10.55 5.38
N GLU A 59 5.28 -11.06 4.27
CA GLU A 59 5.98 -10.25 3.27
C GLU A 59 5.07 -9.18 2.66
N VAL A 60 3.84 -9.54 2.29
CA VAL A 60 2.86 -8.60 1.75
C VAL A 60 2.56 -7.50 2.78
N PHE A 61 2.35 -7.88 4.03
CA PHE A 61 2.12 -6.93 5.12
C PHE A 61 3.33 -6.01 5.33
N ALA A 62 4.55 -6.54 5.34
CA ALA A 62 5.77 -5.76 5.51
C ALA A 62 5.96 -4.74 4.37
N LYS A 63 5.76 -5.16 3.11
CA LYS A 63 5.81 -4.27 1.93
C LYS A 63 4.75 -3.17 2.00
N TRP A 64 3.54 -3.50 2.45
CA TRP A 64 2.47 -2.50 2.63
C TRP A 64 2.81 -1.51 3.75
N TYR A 65 3.26 -2.00 4.90
CA TYR A 65 3.65 -1.17 6.04
C TYR A 65 4.78 -0.21 5.67
N GLU A 66 5.83 -0.67 4.99
CA GLU A 66 6.90 0.19 4.50
C GLU A 66 6.41 1.29 3.56
N ARG A 67 5.45 0.96 2.68
CA ARG A 67 4.89 1.93 1.74
C ARG A 67 4.11 3.02 2.48
N VAL A 68 3.32 2.64 3.49
CA VAL A 68 2.58 3.57 4.35
C VAL A 68 3.53 4.45 5.16
N GLU A 69 4.58 3.86 5.76
CA GLU A 69 5.66 4.58 6.46
C GLU A 69 6.34 5.62 5.57
N LYS A 70 6.72 5.23 4.34
CA LYS A 70 7.35 6.12 3.36
C LYS A 70 6.40 7.25 2.96
N PHE A 71 5.12 6.95 2.73
CA PHE A 71 4.12 7.96 2.42
C PHE A 71 3.94 8.96 3.57
N GLY A 72 3.84 8.48 4.82
CA GLY A 72 3.77 9.33 6.00
C GLY A 72 4.98 10.25 6.19
N LYS A 73 6.18 9.78 5.82
CA LYS A 73 7.41 10.61 5.82
C LYS A 73 7.34 11.71 4.76
N ILE A 74 6.83 11.42 3.55
CA ILE A 74 6.65 12.41 2.48
C ILE A 74 5.65 13.48 2.93
N THR A 75 4.48 13.09 3.44
CA THR A 75 3.47 14.05 3.91
C THR A 75 3.99 14.97 5.03
N LYS A 76 4.80 14.44 5.95
CA LYS A 76 5.46 15.25 7.00
C LYS A 76 6.49 16.22 6.43
N SER A 77 7.24 15.80 5.41
CA SER A 77 8.17 16.68 4.68
C SER A 77 7.42 17.84 4.05
N ASP A 78 6.32 17.58 3.35
CA ASP A 78 5.51 18.62 2.71
C ASP A 78 4.93 19.61 3.72
N PHE A 79 4.40 19.10 4.84
CA PHE A 79 3.92 19.94 5.94
C PHE A 79 5.03 20.81 6.55
N THR A 80 6.24 20.24 6.71
CA THR A 80 7.40 20.99 7.23
C THR A 80 7.82 22.10 6.27
N GLN A 81 7.79 21.84 4.95
CA GLN A 81 8.05 22.86 3.94
C GLN A 81 6.98 23.96 3.92
N GLU A 82 5.72 23.60 4.14
CA GLU A 82 4.63 24.58 4.28
C GLU A 82 4.80 25.45 5.52
N MET A 83 5.10 24.86 6.67
CA MET A 83 5.36 25.61 7.91
C MET A 83 6.58 26.52 7.78
N LYS A 84 7.63 26.07 7.08
CA LYS A 84 8.80 26.91 6.76
C LYS A 84 8.41 28.15 5.95
N LYS A 85 7.54 28.01 4.94
CA LYS A 85 7.04 29.15 4.15
C LYS A 85 6.22 30.12 5.00
N ASN A 86 5.33 29.59 5.84
CA ASN A 86 4.51 30.41 6.73
C ASN A 86 5.37 31.18 7.76
N LEU A 87 6.41 30.54 8.30
CA LEU A 87 7.36 31.18 9.20
C LEU A 87 8.14 32.30 8.49
N LEU A 88 8.61 32.08 7.27
CA LEU A 88 9.28 33.11 6.47
C LEU A 88 8.36 34.30 6.19
N ALA A 89 7.10 34.06 5.81
CA ALA A 89 6.13 35.12 5.58
C ALA A 89 5.89 35.94 6.85
N PHE A 90 5.68 35.28 7.99
CA PHE A 90 5.50 35.94 9.28
C PHE A 90 6.70 36.83 9.65
N VAL A 91 7.93 36.30 9.54
CA VAL A 91 9.16 37.04 9.87
C VAL A 91 9.35 38.27 8.98
N LEU A 92 9.00 38.16 7.70
CA LEU A 92 9.12 39.27 6.75
C LEU A 92 8.07 40.37 7.00
N GLU A 93 6.83 39.99 7.30
CA GLU A 93 5.70 40.91 7.48
C GLU A 93 5.68 41.61 8.85
N ASP A 94 6.21 40.97 9.90
CA ASP A 94 6.21 41.54 11.24
C ASP A 94 7.21 42.71 11.37
N LYS A 95 6.69 43.91 11.69
CA LYS A 95 7.48 45.14 11.83
C LYS A 95 8.14 45.28 13.21
N GLN A 96 7.81 44.40 14.17
CA GLN A 96 8.37 44.41 15.52
C GLN A 96 9.65 43.58 15.64
N ILE A 97 9.91 42.68 14.69
CA ILE A 97 11.12 41.87 14.67
C ILE A 97 12.29 42.73 14.13
N PRO A 98 13.39 42.90 14.87
CA PRO A 98 14.56 43.62 14.39
C PRO A 98 15.18 42.95 13.16
N ASP A 99 15.71 43.74 12.23
CA ASP A 99 16.26 43.22 10.96
C ASP A 99 17.41 42.22 11.17
N GLU A 100 18.20 42.37 12.23
CA GLU A 100 19.24 41.40 12.62
C GLU A 100 18.64 40.02 12.93
N GLY A 101 17.55 39.97 13.69
CA GLY A 101 16.83 38.74 13.98
C GLY A 101 16.11 38.14 12.76
N LYS A 102 15.64 38.97 11.83
CA LYS A 102 15.09 38.50 10.55
C LYS A 102 16.16 37.81 9.71
N ASN A 103 17.32 38.43 9.59
CA ASN A 103 18.43 37.92 8.78
C ASN A 103 19.02 36.61 9.36
N GLU A 104 19.03 36.45 10.67
CA GLU A 104 19.46 35.20 11.32
C GLU A 104 18.51 34.03 11.03
N VAL A 105 17.20 34.25 11.12
CA VAL A 105 16.19 33.22 10.82
C VAL A 105 16.17 32.89 9.32
N ILE A 106 16.29 33.87 8.43
CA ILE A 106 16.36 33.63 6.98
C ILE A 106 17.65 32.91 6.59
N GLY A 107 18.79 33.25 7.21
CA GLY A 107 20.09 32.63 6.93
C GLY A 107 20.25 31.20 7.45
N SER A 108 19.45 30.79 8.44
CA SER A 108 19.48 29.47 9.06
C SER A 108 18.43 28.49 8.52
N LEU A 109 17.51 28.98 7.68
CA LEU A 109 16.41 28.24 7.09
C LEU A 109 16.73 27.69 5.69
#